data_AF-A0A8S3W4C8-F1
#
_entry.id   AF-A0A8S3W4C8-F1
#
_cell.length_a   1.000
_cell.length_b   1.000
_cell.length_c   1.000
_cell.angle_alpha   90.00
_cell.angle_beta   90.00
_cell.angle_gamma   90.00
#
_symmetry.space_group_name_H-M   'P 1'
#
loop_
_entity.id
_entity.type
_entity.pdbx_description
1 polymer ?
#
loop_
_entity_poly.entity_id
_entity_poly.type
_entity_poly.pdbx_seq_one_letter_code
_entity_poly.pdbx_strand_id
1 'polypeptide(L)'
;MANNSKETTPTVSFNEQSQRIVIIGDQTARNMATSLAQTRSNYKNPKKYFISGIVYPNASIEHVIQCSKIMIEELQEDDWLVLCLGSNDSNPIKIGMELSSLLKRQN
;
A
#
# COMPACT_ATOMS: atom_id res chain seq x y z
N MET A 1 -13.12 -39.02 25.52
CA MET A 1 -13.83 -37.80 25.09
C MET A 1 -12.79 -36.78 24.69
N ALA A 2 -12.58 -36.53 23.40
CA ALA A 2 -11.58 -35.61 22.88
C ALA A 2 -12.24 -34.27 22.52
N ASN A 3 -11.67 -33.19 23.03
CA ASN A 3 -12.16 -31.83 22.92
C ASN A 3 -11.64 -31.23 21.60
N ASN A 4 -12.43 -31.24 20.53
CA ASN A 4 -12.09 -30.58 19.27
C ASN A 4 -12.48 -29.09 19.34
N SER A 5 -11.60 -28.29 19.94
CA SER A 5 -11.60 -26.84 19.77
C SER A 5 -11.27 -26.53 18.31
N LYS A 6 -12.30 -26.28 17.50
CA LYS A 6 -12.11 -25.73 16.15
C LYS A 6 -11.52 -24.34 16.30
N GLU A 7 -10.25 -24.21 15.95
CA GLU A 7 -9.62 -22.92 15.69
C GLU A 7 -10.40 -22.25 14.56
N THR A 8 -11.24 -21.28 14.90
CA THR A 8 -11.82 -20.38 13.93
C THR A 8 -10.75 -19.38 13.56
N THR A 9 -10.08 -19.59 12.43
CA THR A 9 -9.33 -18.54 11.76
C THR A 9 -10.27 -17.36 11.55
N PRO A 10 -9.93 -16.15 11.99
CA PRO A 10 -10.78 -14.99 11.77
C PRO A 10 -10.87 -14.73 10.27
N THR A 11 -12.01 -15.07 9.68
CA THR A 11 -12.39 -14.64 8.33
C THR A 11 -12.67 -13.15 8.38
N VAL A 12 -11.70 -12.35 7.90
CA VAL A 12 -11.96 -10.95 7.58
C VAL A 12 -12.86 -10.95 6.35
N SER A 13 -14.14 -10.61 6.53
CA SER A 13 -15.03 -10.38 5.40
C SER A 13 -14.63 -9.08 4.72
N PHE A 14 -13.97 -9.21 3.56
CA PHE A 14 -13.65 -8.05 2.73
C PHE A 14 -14.92 -7.57 2.06
N ASN A 15 -15.25 -6.29 2.26
CA ASN A 15 -16.29 -5.66 1.46
C ASN A 15 -15.68 -5.34 0.09
N GLU A 16 -16.06 -6.10 -0.93
CA GLU A 16 -15.56 -6.03 -2.32
C GLU A 16 -15.64 -4.63 -2.96
N GLN A 17 -16.32 -3.67 -2.33
CA GLN A 17 -16.50 -2.30 -2.83
C GLN A 17 -15.49 -1.26 -2.32
N SER A 18 -14.47 -1.65 -1.56
CA SER A 18 -13.53 -0.68 -0.96
C SER A 18 -12.25 -0.56 -1.81
N GLN A 19 -12.03 0.59 -2.45
CA GLN A 19 -10.79 0.89 -3.20
C GLN A 19 -9.57 0.83 -2.27
N ARG A 20 -8.43 0.28 -2.72
CA ARG A 20 -7.22 0.21 -1.89
C ARG A 20 -6.34 1.43 -2.13
N ILE A 21 -5.73 1.94 -1.06
CA ILE A 21 -4.62 2.88 -1.09
C ILE A 21 -3.43 2.18 -0.44
N VAL A 22 -2.47 1.78 -1.25
CA VAL A 22 -1.28 1.05 -0.85
C VAL A 22 -0.11 2.02 -0.80
N ILE A 23 0.46 2.21 0.38
CA ILE A 23 1.56 3.14 0.63
C ILE A 23 2.81 2.30 0.88
N ILE A 24 3.80 2.39 0.00
CA ILE A 24 5.02 1.61 0.06
C ILE A 24 6.21 2.54 0.19
N GLY A 25 7.16 2.21 1.06
CA GLY A 25 8.37 3.00 1.12
C GLY A 25 9.33 2.65 2.23
N ASP A 26 10.24 3.58 2.47
CA ASP A 26 11.10 3.59 3.63
C ASP A 26 10.32 4.01 4.90
N GLN A 27 11.02 4.38 5.97
CA GLN A 27 10.40 4.85 7.21
C GLN A 27 9.42 6.03 7.02
N THR A 28 9.53 6.84 5.95
CA THR A 28 8.60 7.93 5.66
C THR A 28 7.21 7.44 5.25
N ALA A 29 7.10 6.24 4.65
CA ALA A 29 5.82 5.62 4.32
C ALA A 29 4.97 5.35 5.57
N ARG A 30 5.60 5.04 6.71
CA ARG A 30 4.89 4.82 7.98
C ARG A 30 4.12 6.06 8.40
N ASN A 31 4.78 7.22 8.38
CA ASN A 31 4.18 8.49 8.77
C ASN A 31 3.03 8.84 7.81
N MET A 32 3.25 8.69 6.51
CA MET A 32 2.23 8.91 5.50
C MET A 32 1.00 8.02 5.72
N ALA A 33 1.18 6.72 5.95
CA ALA A 33 0.09 5.78 6.18
C ALA A 33 -0.70 6.11 7.45
N THR A 34 -0.03 6.46 8.54
CA THR A 34 -0.69 6.89 9.78
C THR A 34 -1.49 8.17 9.58
N SER A 35 -0.92 9.19 8.93
CA SER A 35 -1.61 10.45 8.66
C SER A 35 -2.82 10.27 7.74
N LEU A 36 -2.70 9.46 6.69
CA LEU A 36 -3.81 9.15 5.78
C LEU A 36 -4.92 8.37 6.50
N ALA A 37 -4.58 7.38 7.33
CA ALA A 37 -5.55 6.64 8.12
C ALA A 37 -6.30 7.52 9.14
N GLN A 38 -5.59 8.46 9.78
CA GLN A 38 -6.18 9.44 10.71
C GLN A 38 -7.04 10.48 9.98
N THR A 39 -6.63 10.94 8.80
CA THR A 39 -7.41 11.92 8.04
C THR A 39 -8.67 11.27 7.44
N ARG A 40 -8.62 9.98 7.10
CA ARG A 40 -9.76 9.20 6.57
C ARG A 40 -10.98 9.26 7.48
N SER A 41 -10.81 9.23 8.81
CA SER A 41 -11.95 9.29 9.75
C SER A 41 -12.73 10.60 9.67
N ASN A 42 -12.17 11.65 9.08
CA ASN A 42 -12.80 12.97 8.96
C ASN A 42 -13.60 13.15 7.66
N TYR A 43 -13.54 12.19 6.74
CA TYR A 43 -14.27 12.27 5.47
C TYR A 43 -15.69 11.70 5.56
N LYS A 44 -16.59 12.22 4.72
CA LYS A 44 -18.00 11.80 4.63
C LYS A 44 -18.21 10.30 4.37
N ASN A 45 -17.20 9.57 3.87
CA ASN A 45 -17.30 8.14 3.62
C ASN A 45 -15.99 7.41 4.00
N PRO A 46 -15.73 7.18 5.30
CA PRO A 46 -14.45 6.65 5.79
C PRO A 46 -14.23 5.17 5.43
N LYS A 47 -15.27 4.45 5.02
CA LYS A 47 -15.21 3.05 4.60
C LYS A 47 -14.94 2.87 3.10
N LYS A 48 -14.91 3.96 2.32
CA LYS A 48 -14.68 3.89 0.88
C LYS A 48 -13.29 3.35 0.51
N TYR A 49 -12.29 3.63 1.35
CA TYR A 49 -10.90 3.28 1.07
C TYR A 49 -10.30 2.38 2.14
N PHE A 50 -9.64 1.31 1.72
CA PHE A 50 -8.76 0.50 2.56
C PHE A 50 -7.32 0.99 2.43
N ILE A 51 -6.68 1.36 3.55
CA ILE A 51 -5.33 1.94 3.53
C ILE A 51 -4.34 0.92 4.12
N SER A 52 -3.31 0.55 3.36
CA SER A 52 -2.22 -0.30 3.82
C SER A 52 -0.89 0.45 3.72
N GLY A 53 -0.02 0.24 4.73
CA GLY A 53 1.34 0.79 4.75
C GLY A 53 2.35 -0.35 4.78
N ILE A 54 3.18 -0.44 3.74
CA ILE A 54 4.30 -1.39 3.65
C ILE A 54 5.60 -0.63 3.77
N VAL A 55 6.33 -0.92 4.84
CA VAL A 55 7.49 -0.15 5.25
C VAL A 55 8.71 -1.05 5.23
N TYR A 56 9.74 -0.62 4.50
CA TYR A 56 11.06 -1.22 4.44
C TYR A 56 12.05 -0.27 5.14
N PRO A 57 12.29 -0.43 6.46
CA PRO A 57 13.12 0.51 7.22
C PRO A 57 14.55 0.56 6.66
N ASN A 58 15.13 1.76 6.57
CA ASN A 58 16.49 2.01 6.08
C ASN A 58 16.77 1.53 4.64
N ALA A 59 15.74 1.16 3.88
CA ALA A 59 15.88 0.72 2.51
C ALA A 59 16.20 1.90 1.57
N SER A 60 17.03 1.64 0.56
CA SER A 60 17.20 2.51 -0.60
C SER A 60 16.00 2.40 -1.54
N ILE A 61 15.88 3.34 -2.47
CA ILE A 61 14.89 3.30 -3.58
C ILE A 61 14.93 1.94 -4.30
N GLU A 62 16.13 1.47 -4.67
CA GLU A 62 16.30 0.22 -5.42
C GLU A 62 15.78 -0.99 -4.65
N HIS A 63 16.07 -1.05 -3.35
CA HIS A 63 15.65 -2.15 -2.49
C HIS A 63 14.12 -2.18 -2.37
N VAL A 64 13.48 -1.02 -2.15
CA VAL A 64 12.02 -0.95 -2.07
C VAL A 64 11.37 -1.41 -3.37
N ILE A 65 11.87 -0.94 -4.53
CA ILE A 65 11.32 -1.32 -5.83
C ILE A 65 11.45 -2.84 -6.03
N GLN A 66 12.61 -3.44 -5.73
CA GLN A 66 12.82 -4.88 -5.88
C GLN A 66 11.87 -5.70 -5.01
N CYS A 67 11.72 -5.35 -3.73
CA CYS A 67 10.88 -6.08 -2.79
C CYS A 67 9.37 -5.89 -3.06
N SER A 68 8.98 -4.83 -3.77
CA SER A 68 7.58 -4.48 -3.97
C SER A 68 6.99 -4.95 -5.29
N LYS A 69 7.79 -5.56 -6.18
CA LYS A 69 7.35 -5.99 -7.52
C LYS A 69 6.08 -6.83 -7.48
N ILE A 70 6.08 -7.90 -6.67
CA ILE A 70 4.96 -8.82 -6.56
C ILE A 70 3.68 -8.09 -6.14
N MET A 71 3.77 -7.20 -5.15
CA MET A 71 2.58 -6.48 -4.70
C MET A 71 2.09 -5.45 -5.72
N ILE A 72 3.00 -4.81 -6.46
CA ILE A 72 2.64 -3.89 -7.54
C ILE A 72 1.88 -4.64 -8.64
N GLU A 73 2.27 -5.89 -8.94
CA GLU A 73 1.58 -6.76 -9.90
C GLU A 73 0.19 -7.21 -9.44
N GLU A 74 -0.10 -7.18 -8.13
CA GLU A 74 -1.40 -7.53 -7.55
C GLU A 74 -2.39 -6.34 -7.45
N LEU A 75 -1.95 -5.13 -7.81
CA LEU A 75 -2.80 -3.93 -7.80
C LEU A 75 -3.87 -4.01 -8.90
N GLN A 76 -5.07 -3.53 -8.58
CA GLN A 76 -6.20 -3.45 -9.52
C GLN A 76 -6.29 -2.03 -10.13
N GLU A 77 -7.04 -1.88 -11.22
CA GLU A 77 -7.16 -0.61 -11.98
C GLU A 77 -7.59 0.59 -11.12
N ASP A 78 -8.40 0.35 -10.10
CA ASP A 78 -8.94 1.37 -9.20
C ASP A 78 -8.13 1.57 -7.90
N ASP A 79 -7.04 0.84 -7.73
CA ASP A 79 -6.16 0.97 -6.57
C ASP A 79 -5.18 2.12 -6.73
N TRP A 80 -4.88 2.78 -5.60
CA TRP A 80 -3.90 3.85 -5.53
C TRP A 80 -2.60 3.32 -4.95
N LEU A 81 -1.50 3.53 -5.67
CA LEU A 81 -0.15 3.29 -5.17
C LEU A 81 0.51 4.61 -4.79
N VAL A 82 0.99 4.71 -3.56
CA VAL A 82 1.80 5.85 -3.07
C VAL A 82 3.19 5.32 -2.73
N LEU A 83 4.21 5.90 -3.35
CA LEU A 83 5.61 5.56 -3.08
C LEU A 83 6.26 6.65 -2.23
N CYS A 84 6.82 6.28 -1.08
CA CYS A 84 7.57 7.18 -0.20
C CYS A 84 9.02 6.71 -0.10
N LEU A 85 9.89 7.28 -0.94
CA LEU A 85 11.26 6.78 -1.15
C LEU A 85 12.29 7.90 -1.01
N GLY A 86 13.55 7.52 -0.85
CA GLY A 86 14.70 8.43 -0.99
C GLY A 86 15.24 9.00 0.32
N SER A 87 14.65 8.70 1.47
CA SER A 87 15.15 9.24 2.75
C SER A 87 16.52 8.68 3.16
N ASN A 88 16.87 7.49 2.66
CA ASN A 88 18.12 6.80 2.95
C ASN A 88 19.09 6.84 1.76
N ASP A 89 18.66 7.40 0.63
CA ASP A 89 19.47 7.52 -0.57
C ASP A 89 20.27 8.82 -0.50
N SER A 90 21.58 8.74 -0.77
CA SER A 90 22.48 9.90 -0.79
C SER A 90 22.07 10.96 -1.83
N ASN A 91 21.26 10.57 -2.83
CA ASN A 91 20.62 11.45 -3.80
C ASN A 91 19.11 11.11 -3.90
N PRO A 92 18.24 11.75 -3.10
CA PRO A 92 16.80 11.46 -3.13
C PRO A 92 16.20 11.79 -4.50
N ILE A 93 15.75 10.77 -5.23
CA ILE A 93 15.03 10.96 -6.50
C ILE A 93 13.54 11.16 -6.17
N LYS A 94 13.06 12.40 -6.35
CA LYS A 94 11.62 12.69 -6.29
C LYS A 94 10.97 12.34 -7.62
N ILE A 95 10.38 11.15 -7.73
CA ILE A 95 9.63 10.74 -8.91
C ILE A 95 8.13 10.91 -8.63
N GLY A 96 7.51 11.90 -9.27
CA GLY A 96 6.05 11.96 -9.42
C GLY A 96 5.72 11.45 -10.83
N MET A 97 5.05 10.30 -10.93
CA MET A 97 4.65 9.74 -12.23
C MET A 97 3.15 9.47 -12.26
N GLU A 98 2.50 9.86 -13.35
CA GLU A 98 1.12 9.54 -13.63
C GLU A 98 1.04 8.14 -14.26
N LEU A 99 0.42 7.19 -13.55
CA LEU A 99 0.32 5.76 -13.92
C LEU A 99 -0.46 5.52 -15.24
N SER A 100 -1.20 6.51 -15.73
CA SER A 100 -2.00 6.44 -16.98
C SER A 100 -1.17 6.19 -18.25
N SER A 101 0.16 6.37 -18.17
CA SER A 101 1.10 6.15 -19.27
C SER A 101 1.62 4.71 -19.38
N LEU A 102 1.53 3.90 -18.31
CA LEU A 102 2.05 2.52 -18.26
C LEU A 102 1.16 1.51 -19.00
N LEU A 103 -0.15 1.76 -19.05
CA LEU A 103 -1.13 0.86 -19.69
C LEU A 103 -1.27 1.09 -21.22
N LYS A 104 -0.62 2.11 -21.80
CA LYS A 104 -0.72 2.44 -23.24
C LYS A 104 0.27 1.73 -24.16
N ARG A 105 1.12 0.82 -23.66
CA ARG A 105 2.14 0.13 -24.47
C ARG A 105 1.84 -1.35 -24.80
N GLN A 106 0.62 -1.82 -24.56
CA GLN A 106 0.24 -3.20 -24.91
C GLN A 106 -0.89 -3.32 -25.95
N ASN A 107 -1.18 -2.25 -26.70
CA ASN A 107 -2.02 -2.35 -27.91
C ASN A 107 -1.15 -2.46 -29.16
#